data_AF-A0A7L1W379-F1
#
_entry.id   AF-A0A7L1W379-F1
#
_cell.length_a   1.000
_cell.length_b   1.000
_cell.length_c   1.000
_cell.angle_alpha   90.00
_cell.angle_beta   90.00
_cell.angle_gamma   90.00
#
_symmetry.space_group_name_H-M   'P 1'
#
loop_
_entity.id
_entity.type
_entity.pdbx_description
1 polymer ?
#
loop_
_entity_poly.entity_id
_entity_poly.type
_entity_poly.pdbx_seq_one_letter_code
_entity_poly.pdbx_strand_id
1 'polypeptide(L)'
;TSFSTPKKKKRDDGMREHVTGCARSEGYYKIDKKDKLKYLNNSRAFAEEPPADTQVRNPRVPEQRRLLSSFTGSCDSDLLKFNQLKFRKKKLKFCKSHIHDWGLFAMEPIAADEMVIEYVGQNIRQVIADMREKRYEDEGIGSSYMFRVDHDTIIDATKCGNFARFINHSCNPNCYAKVITVESQKKIVIYSKQHINVNEEITYDYKFPIEDVKIPCLCGSENCRGTLN
;
A
#
# COMPACT_ATOMS: atom_id res chain seq x y z
N THR A 1 12.83 -21.80 -59.94
CA THR A 1 13.33 -21.47 -58.58
C THR A 1 12.37 -20.50 -57.92
N SER A 2 11.39 -20.98 -57.16
CA SER A 2 10.52 -20.14 -56.32
C SER A 2 10.71 -20.59 -54.88
N PHE A 3 11.40 -19.75 -54.10
CA PHE A 3 11.78 -20.00 -52.73
C PHE A 3 10.54 -20.01 -51.83
N SER A 4 10.24 -21.15 -51.20
CA SER A 4 9.30 -21.22 -50.09
C SER A 4 9.94 -20.58 -48.86
N THR A 5 9.40 -19.48 -48.37
CA THR A 5 9.83 -18.88 -47.10
C THR A 5 9.39 -19.78 -45.93
N PRO A 6 10.28 -20.16 -45.01
CA PRO A 6 9.91 -20.97 -43.87
C PRO A 6 9.04 -20.14 -42.91
N LYS A 7 7.84 -20.65 -42.58
CA LYS A 7 6.99 -20.07 -41.53
C LYS A 7 7.78 -20.08 -40.22
N LYS A 8 8.28 -18.92 -39.79
CA LYS A 8 8.87 -18.75 -38.46
C LYS A 8 7.82 -19.18 -37.44
N LYS A 9 8.10 -20.26 -36.70
CA LYS A 9 7.29 -20.74 -35.58
C LYS A 9 7.30 -19.62 -34.53
N LYS A 10 6.22 -18.83 -34.49
CA LYS A 10 6.04 -17.73 -33.54
C LYS A 10 6.09 -18.36 -32.14
N ARG A 11 6.97 -17.87 -31.27
CA ARG A 11 7.00 -18.28 -29.87
C ARG A 11 5.62 -17.94 -29.31
N ASP A 12 4.94 -18.93 -28.73
CA ASP A 12 3.69 -18.69 -27.99
C ASP A 12 4.07 -17.99 -26.70
N ASP A 13 4.16 -16.66 -26.77
CA ASP A 13 4.48 -15.75 -25.68
C ASP A 13 3.24 -15.44 -24.82
N GLY A 14 2.10 -16.10 -25.09
CA GLY A 14 0.85 -15.94 -24.35
C GLY A 14 0.22 -14.55 -24.47
N MET A 15 0.73 -13.72 -25.40
CA MET A 15 0.26 -12.38 -25.69
C MET A 15 -0.90 -12.42 -26.69
N ARG A 16 -1.85 -11.48 -26.52
CA ARG A 16 -2.99 -11.38 -27.43
C ARG A 16 -2.50 -11.09 -28.85
N GLU A 17 -2.97 -11.88 -29.81
CA GLU A 17 -2.77 -11.59 -31.22
C GLU A 17 -3.70 -10.45 -31.66
N HIS A 18 -3.11 -9.43 -32.30
CA HIS A 18 -3.85 -8.32 -32.89
C HIS A 18 -4.52 -8.79 -34.18
N VAL A 19 -5.84 -8.62 -34.27
CA VAL A 19 -6.68 -9.06 -35.39
C VAL A 19 -6.30 -8.33 -36.68
N THR A 20 -5.94 -7.05 -36.57
CA THR A 20 -5.48 -6.22 -37.70
C THR A 20 -3.96 -6.37 -37.97
N GLY A 21 -3.30 -7.29 -37.28
CA GLY A 21 -1.86 -7.52 -37.36
C GLY A 21 -1.00 -6.52 -36.57
N CYS A 22 -1.56 -5.40 -36.11
CA CYS A 22 -0.83 -4.38 -35.35
C CYS A 22 -1.75 -3.63 -34.37
N ALA A 23 -1.27 -3.40 -33.14
CA ALA A 23 -2.01 -2.62 -32.14
C ALA A 23 -2.40 -1.20 -32.62
N ARG A 24 -1.63 -0.62 -33.55
CA ARG A 24 -1.86 0.74 -34.08
C ARG A 24 -3.04 0.82 -35.05
N SER A 25 -3.47 -0.29 -35.63
CA SER A 25 -4.60 -0.34 -36.56
C SER A 25 -5.90 -0.82 -35.91
N GLU A 26 -5.86 -1.15 -34.61
CA GLU A 26 -7.06 -1.49 -33.83
C GLU A 26 -7.61 -0.24 -33.14
N GLY A 27 -8.94 -0.14 -32.98
CA GLY A 27 -9.56 0.87 -32.13
C GLY A 27 -9.27 0.64 -30.65
N TYR A 28 -9.58 1.62 -29.78
CA TYR A 28 -9.37 1.46 -28.35
C TYR A 28 -10.24 0.32 -27.78
N TYR A 29 -9.63 -0.60 -27.05
CA TYR A 29 -10.31 -1.67 -26.32
C TYR A 29 -9.77 -1.81 -24.91
N LYS A 30 -10.61 -2.35 -24.02
CA LYS A 30 -10.21 -2.68 -22.65
C LYS A 30 -9.56 -4.06 -22.64
N ILE A 31 -8.38 -4.15 -22.05
CA ILE A 31 -7.68 -5.42 -21.79
C ILE A 31 -8.02 -5.85 -20.37
N ASP A 32 -8.34 -7.13 -20.18
CA ASP A 32 -8.61 -7.67 -18.85
C ASP A 32 -7.38 -7.59 -17.94
N LYS A 33 -7.60 -7.52 -16.62
CA LYS A 33 -6.51 -7.41 -15.63
C LYS A 33 -5.52 -8.58 -15.78
N LYS A 34 -6.00 -9.80 -16.03
CA LYS A 34 -5.14 -11.00 -16.19
C LYS A 34 -4.20 -10.89 -17.38
N ASP A 35 -4.69 -10.37 -18.51
CA ASP A 35 -3.85 -10.17 -19.69
C ASP A 35 -2.92 -8.98 -19.52
N LYS A 36 -3.37 -7.91 -18.86
CA LYS A 36 -2.55 -6.73 -18.55
C LYS A 36 -1.30 -7.07 -17.71
N LEU A 37 -1.41 -8.02 -16.78
CA LEU A 37 -0.29 -8.53 -15.98
C LEU A 37 0.83 -9.14 -16.86
N LYS A 38 0.49 -9.79 -17.97
CA LYS A 38 1.46 -10.37 -18.90
C LYS A 38 2.32 -9.27 -19.55
N TYR A 39 1.71 -8.15 -19.94
CA TYR A 39 2.41 -7.00 -20.50
C TYR A 39 3.35 -6.32 -19.48
N LEU A 40 2.94 -6.22 -18.21
CA LEU A 40 3.76 -5.65 -17.14
C LEU A 40 4.96 -6.53 -16.77
N ASN A 41 4.76 -7.85 -16.69
CA ASN A 41 5.86 -8.78 -16.41
C ASN A 41 6.90 -8.78 -17.53
N ASN A 42 6.46 -8.67 -18.79
CA ASN A 42 7.38 -8.57 -19.92
C ASN A 42 8.18 -7.27 -19.88
N SER A 43 7.58 -6.15 -19.48
CA SER A 43 8.30 -4.88 -19.28
C SER A 43 9.39 -4.96 -18.20
N ARG A 44 9.23 -5.79 -17.16
CA ARG A 44 10.28 -6.02 -16.15
C ARG A 44 11.45 -6.82 -16.71
N ALA A 45 11.23 -7.71 -17.67
CA ALA A 45 12.30 -8.46 -18.34
C ALA A 45 13.19 -7.57 -19.24
N PHE A 46 12.73 -6.36 -19.59
CA PHE A 46 13.49 -5.37 -20.36
C PHE A 46 14.04 -4.21 -19.51
N ALA A 47 13.78 -4.18 -18.21
CA ALA A 47 14.42 -3.23 -17.32
C ALA A 47 15.79 -3.80 -16.93
N GLU A 48 16.86 -3.28 -17.53
CA GLU A 48 18.23 -3.56 -17.08
C GLU A 48 18.34 -3.26 -15.58
N GLU A 49 18.77 -4.26 -14.82
CA GLU A 49 19.24 -4.11 -13.44
C GLU A 49 20.38 -3.07 -13.43
N PRO A 50 20.32 -2.02 -12.59
CA PRO A 50 21.48 -1.15 -12.40
C PRO A 50 22.63 -1.97 -11.79
N PRO A 51 23.89 -1.66 -12.12
CA PRO A 51 25.02 -2.48 -11.70
C PRO A 51 25.12 -2.52 -10.17
N ALA A 52 25.16 -3.74 -9.65
CA ALA A 52 25.45 -4.02 -8.25
C ALA A 52 26.94 -3.76 -7.99
N ASP A 53 27.29 -2.55 -7.58
CA ASP A 53 28.52 -2.34 -6.79
C ASP A 53 28.53 -1.00 -6.06
N THR A 54 28.20 -1.03 -4.76
CA THR A 54 29.04 -0.36 -3.74
C THR A 54 28.69 -0.96 -2.38
N GLN A 55 29.63 -1.74 -1.82
CA GLN A 55 29.59 -2.15 -0.43
C GLN A 55 29.73 -0.89 0.47
N VAL A 56 28.61 -0.29 0.87
CA VAL A 56 28.60 0.67 1.97
C VAL A 56 28.48 -0.12 3.26
N ARG A 57 29.64 -0.52 3.80
CA ARG A 57 29.79 -0.90 5.19
C ARG A 57 29.30 0.28 6.03
N ASN A 58 28.18 0.13 6.74
CA ASN A 58 27.70 1.11 7.71
C ASN A 58 28.45 0.91 9.05
N PRO A 59 29.39 1.77 9.47
CA PRO A 59 29.83 1.78 10.85
C PRO A 59 28.97 2.80 11.58
N ARG A 60 27.90 2.37 12.27
CA ARG A 60 27.18 3.20 13.27
C ARG A 60 26.19 2.39 14.10
N VAL A 61 26.73 1.40 14.80
CA VAL A 61 26.19 0.91 16.08
C VAL A 61 27.39 1.02 17.01
N PRO A 62 27.48 2.06 17.89
CA PRO A 62 26.75 2.01 19.16
C PRO A 62 26.55 3.39 19.83
N GLU A 63 25.43 4.09 19.62
CA GLU A 63 25.19 5.34 20.38
C GLU A 63 23.72 5.61 20.74
N GLN A 64 22.92 4.56 20.92
CA GLN A 64 21.53 4.74 21.38
C GLN A 64 21.13 3.85 22.56
N ARG A 65 22.06 3.05 23.10
CA ARG A 65 21.81 2.32 24.35
C ARG A 65 21.91 3.21 25.61
N ARG A 66 22.32 4.48 25.47
CA ARG A 66 22.54 5.39 26.61
C ARG A 66 21.44 6.41 26.88
N LEU A 67 20.43 6.55 26.01
CA LEU A 67 19.31 7.47 26.25
C LEU A 67 18.00 6.76 26.59
N LEU A 68 17.96 5.43 26.56
CA LEU A 68 16.77 4.63 26.84
C LEU A 68 16.69 4.09 28.28
N SER A 69 17.71 4.28 29.12
CA SER A 69 17.78 3.63 30.44
C SER A 69 17.11 4.41 31.58
N SER A 70 16.31 5.43 31.30
CA SER A 70 15.63 6.19 32.34
C SER A 70 14.35 6.79 31.81
N PHE A 71 13.24 6.03 31.78
CA PHE A 71 11.89 6.53 32.09
C PHE A 71 10.91 5.36 32.06
N THR A 72 10.47 4.96 33.25
CA THR A 72 9.44 3.93 33.47
C THR A 72 8.06 4.55 33.26
N GLY A 73 7.46 4.34 32.09
CA GLY A 73 6.09 4.76 31.81
C GLY A 73 5.58 4.24 30.46
N SER A 74 4.63 3.30 30.49
CA SER A 74 4.06 2.68 29.27
C SER A 74 3.32 3.67 28.35
N CYS A 75 2.96 4.86 28.83
CA CYS A 75 2.29 5.91 28.04
C CYS A 75 3.26 6.89 27.37
N ASP A 76 4.49 7.04 27.88
CA ASP A 76 5.46 8.02 27.40
C ASP A 76 6.22 7.52 26.15
N SER A 77 6.34 6.19 26.02
CA SER A 77 7.00 5.56 24.88
C SER A 77 6.36 5.91 23.53
N ASP A 78 5.02 5.96 23.46
CA ASP A 78 4.32 6.28 22.21
C ASP A 78 4.52 7.74 21.81
N LEU A 79 4.59 8.67 22.77
CA LEU A 79 4.84 10.09 22.49
C LEU A 79 6.27 10.31 22.01
N LEU A 80 7.25 9.65 22.64
CA LEU A 80 8.65 9.66 22.22
C LEU A 80 8.83 9.09 20.81
N LYS A 81 8.22 7.93 20.53
CA LYS A 81 8.25 7.30 19.19
C LYS A 81 7.56 8.18 18.14
N PHE A 82 6.46 8.85 18.49
CA PHE A 82 5.74 9.73 17.57
C PHE A 82 6.56 10.97 17.21
N ASN A 83 7.19 11.59 18.21
CA ASN A 83 8.13 12.69 17.99
C ASN A 83 9.31 12.22 17.11
N GLN A 84 9.87 11.04 17.39
CA GLN A 84 10.92 10.46 16.56
C GLN A 84 10.48 10.28 15.10
N LEU A 85 9.25 9.83 14.84
CA LEU A 85 8.72 9.68 13.48
C LEU A 85 8.56 11.04 12.78
N LYS A 86 8.14 12.09 13.49
CA LYS A 86 8.08 13.45 12.93
C LYS A 86 9.46 13.93 12.45
N PHE A 87 10.51 13.62 13.19
CA PHE A 87 11.88 14.02 12.84
C PHE A 87 12.56 13.05 11.86
N ARG A 88 12.20 11.76 11.89
CA ARG A 88 12.78 10.70 11.05
C ARG A 88 11.68 9.84 10.45
N LYS A 89 11.12 10.34 9.34
CA LYS A 89 10.13 9.60 8.54
C LYS A 89 10.77 8.39 7.88
N LYS A 90 10.03 7.28 7.85
CA LYS A 90 10.42 6.08 7.11
C LYS A 90 10.44 6.36 5.62
N LYS A 91 11.43 5.79 4.91
CA LYS A 91 11.49 5.89 3.45
C LYS A 91 10.47 4.93 2.84
N LEU A 92 9.43 5.47 2.22
CA LEU A 92 8.33 4.73 1.63
C LEU A 92 8.08 5.22 0.20
N LYS A 93 7.59 4.33 -0.67
CA LYS A 93 7.13 4.68 -2.02
C LYS A 93 5.75 4.10 -2.26
N PHE A 94 4.94 4.74 -3.08
CA PHE A 94 3.74 4.10 -3.63
C PHE A 94 4.04 3.60 -5.05
N CYS A 95 3.61 2.39 -5.37
CA CYS A 95 3.69 1.85 -6.72
C CYS A 95 2.53 0.91 -7.00
N LYS A 96 2.46 0.38 -8.23
CA LYS A 96 1.38 -0.53 -8.63
C LYS A 96 1.41 -1.76 -7.72
N SER A 97 0.29 -2.02 -7.05
CA SER A 97 0.14 -3.20 -6.19
C SER A 97 -0.61 -4.32 -6.91
N HIS A 98 -0.39 -5.54 -6.42
CA HIS A 98 -1.10 -6.73 -6.86
C HIS A 98 -2.51 -6.83 -6.24
N ILE A 99 -2.72 -6.21 -5.08
CA ILE A 99 -3.97 -6.26 -4.32
C ILE A 99 -4.99 -5.29 -4.93
N HIS A 100 -4.62 -4.02 -4.97
CA HIS A 100 -5.47 -2.96 -5.49
C HIS A 100 -4.60 -1.86 -6.09
N ASP A 101 -5.16 -1.08 -7.01
CA ASP A 101 -4.42 -0.28 -7.98
C ASP A 101 -3.06 0.27 -7.57
N TRP A 102 -2.97 0.92 -6.42
CA TRP A 102 -1.73 1.40 -5.83
C TRP A 102 -1.56 0.80 -4.44
N GLY A 103 -0.31 0.51 -4.06
CA GLY A 103 0.07 0.05 -2.73
C GLY A 103 1.26 0.85 -2.19
N LEU A 104 1.47 0.78 -0.88
CA LEU A 104 2.61 1.40 -0.20
C LEU A 104 3.70 0.37 0.07
N PHE A 105 4.94 0.69 -0.29
CA PHE A 105 6.09 -0.21 -0.20
C PHE A 105 7.23 0.42 0.60
N ALA A 106 7.92 -0.42 1.39
CA ALA A 106 9.09 0.01 2.16
C ALA A 106 10.32 0.22 1.25
N MET A 107 11.06 1.31 1.45
CA MET A 107 12.34 1.58 0.76
C MET A 107 13.56 1.39 1.65
N GLU A 108 13.34 0.99 2.89
CA GLU A 108 14.34 0.64 3.88
C GLU A 108 13.79 -0.49 4.77
N PRO A 109 14.63 -1.32 5.40
CA PRO A 109 14.16 -2.33 6.33
C PRO A 109 13.49 -1.69 7.55
N ILE A 110 12.37 -2.25 7.98
CA ILE A 110 11.61 -1.79 9.15
C ILE A 110 11.58 -2.93 10.16
N ALA A 111 11.98 -2.66 11.40
CA ALA A 111 11.97 -3.67 12.46
C ALA A 111 10.53 -3.99 12.91
N ALA A 112 10.32 -5.09 13.61
CA ALA A 112 9.04 -5.35 14.28
C ALA A 112 8.75 -4.30 15.37
N ASP A 113 7.46 -4.05 15.63
CA ASP A 113 6.97 -3.11 16.64
C ASP A 113 7.45 -1.66 16.49
N GLU A 114 7.72 -1.26 15.25
CA GLU A 114 8.21 0.07 14.88
C GLU A 114 7.10 0.91 14.23
N MET A 115 7.10 2.22 14.50
CA MET A 115 6.21 3.15 13.81
C MET A 115 6.62 3.29 12.35
N VAL A 116 5.66 3.08 11.46
CA VAL A 116 5.86 3.16 10.01
C VAL A 116 5.46 4.55 9.50
N ILE A 117 4.20 4.92 9.69
CA ILE A 117 3.61 6.16 9.17
C ILE A 117 2.35 6.53 9.97
N GLU A 118 2.13 7.82 10.17
CA GLU A 118 0.86 8.36 10.68
C GLU A 118 -0.18 8.39 9.56
N TYR A 119 -1.43 8.02 9.83
CA TYR A 119 -2.53 8.21 8.89
C TYR A 119 -3.06 9.64 9.03
N VAL A 120 -2.75 10.49 8.04
CA VAL A 120 -3.08 11.92 8.06
C VAL A 120 -4.22 12.21 7.10
N GLY A 121 -5.20 12.96 7.59
CA GLY A 121 -6.33 13.48 6.81
C GLY A 121 -7.09 14.56 7.56
N GLN A 122 -8.29 14.89 7.10
CA GLN A 122 -9.17 15.86 7.75
C GLN A 122 -10.00 15.18 8.85
N ASN A 123 -9.97 15.75 10.05
CA ASN A 123 -10.85 15.31 11.14
C ASN A 123 -12.28 15.80 10.88
N ILE A 124 -13.21 14.86 10.80
CA ILE A 124 -14.64 15.11 10.56
C ILE A 124 -15.50 14.31 11.54
N ARG A 125 -16.75 14.77 11.72
CA ARG A 125 -17.78 14.06 12.49
C ARG A 125 -18.54 13.08 11.59
N GLN A 126 -19.19 12.08 12.18
CA GLN A 126 -19.98 11.06 11.46
C GLN A 126 -20.95 11.67 10.43
N VAL A 127 -21.75 12.67 10.82
CA VAL A 127 -22.72 13.33 9.91
C VAL A 127 -22.05 13.91 8.64
N ILE A 128 -20.82 14.43 8.77
CA ILE A 128 -20.07 14.98 7.64
C ILE A 128 -19.47 13.86 6.79
N ALA A 129 -19.07 12.75 7.42
CA ALA A 129 -18.58 11.56 6.71
C ALA A 129 -19.67 10.98 5.80
N ASP A 130 -20.88 10.78 6.32
CA ASP A 130 -22.02 10.25 5.56
C ASP A 130 -22.35 11.16 4.36
N MET A 131 -22.35 12.48 4.57
CA MET A 131 -22.59 13.47 3.50
C MET A 131 -21.48 13.43 2.43
N ARG A 132 -20.21 13.25 2.84
CA ARG A 132 -19.07 13.19 1.93
C ARG A 132 -19.03 11.89 1.15
N GLU A 133 -19.38 10.77 1.77
CA GLU A 133 -19.45 9.47 1.12
C GLU A 133 -20.41 9.50 -0.05
N LYS A 134 -21.65 9.97 0.17
CA LYS A 134 -22.63 10.15 -0.90
C LYS A 134 -22.13 11.07 -2.01
N ARG A 135 -21.51 12.19 -1.64
CA ARG A 135 -20.94 13.12 -2.63
C ARG A 135 -19.80 12.50 -3.43
N TYR A 136 -18.95 11.69 -2.82
CA TYR A 136 -17.86 11.01 -3.51
C TYR A 136 -18.37 9.93 -4.45
N GLU A 137 -19.45 9.24 -4.09
CA GLU A 137 -20.17 8.33 -4.97
C GLU A 137 -20.77 9.08 -6.18
N ASP A 138 -21.45 10.21 -5.96
CA ASP A 138 -22.01 11.07 -7.01
C ASP A 138 -20.91 11.64 -7.94
N GLU A 139 -19.72 11.97 -7.40
CA GLU A 139 -18.55 12.40 -8.16
C GLU A 139 -17.84 11.24 -8.91
N GLY A 140 -18.25 9.98 -8.68
CA GLY A 140 -17.65 8.78 -9.28
C GLY A 140 -16.31 8.39 -8.64
N ILE A 141 -16.00 8.90 -7.45
CA ILE A 141 -14.83 8.55 -6.65
C ILE A 141 -15.19 7.28 -5.87
N GLY A 142 -15.17 6.14 -6.57
CA GLY A 142 -15.51 4.82 -6.03
C GLY A 142 -14.50 4.25 -5.02
N SER A 143 -13.80 5.09 -4.26
CA SER A 143 -12.88 4.69 -3.19
C SER A 143 -12.97 5.69 -2.04
N SER A 144 -13.55 5.26 -0.93
CA SER A 144 -13.62 6.03 0.31
C SER A 144 -12.36 5.83 1.15
N TYR A 145 -11.68 6.93 1.52
CA TYR A 145 -10.46 6.90 2.34
C TYR A 145 -10.73 7.45 3.74
N MET A 146 -11.73 6.88 4.42
CA MET A 146 -12.15 7.28 5.75
C MET A 146 -11.70 6.27 6.80
N PHE A 147 -11.08 6.77 7.88
CA PHE A 147 -10.64 5.95 9.01
C PHE A 147 -11.35 6.40 10.28
N ARG A 148 -12.15 5.50 10.88
CA ARG A 148 -12.83 5.76 12.15
C ARG A 148 -11.86 5.66 13.34
N VAL A 149 -11.69 6.76 14.07
CA VAL A 149 -10.85 6.83 15.28
C VAL A 149 -11.68 6.44 16.51
N ASP A 150 -12.85 7.05 16.63
CA ASP A 150 -13.84 6.85 17.69
C ASP A 150 -15.26 6.88 17.08
N HIS A 151 -16.28 6.82 17.94
CA HIS A 151 -17.68 6.99 17.53
C HIS A 151 -17.94 8.34 16.82
N ASP A 152 -17.33 9.42 17.28
CA ASP A 152 -17.64 10.79 16.79
C ASP A 152 -16.55 11.40 15.91
N THR A 153 -15.41 10.72 15.77
CA THR A 153 -14.24 11.25 15.05
C THR A 153 -13.79 10.29 13.96
N ILE A 154 -13.77 10.80 12.73
CA ILE A 154 -13.30 10.11 11.52
C ILE A 154 -12.22 10.97 10.86
N ILE A 155 -11.17 10.33 10.35
CA ILE A 155 -10.14 10.96 9.54
C ILE A 155 -10.39 10.64 8.07
N ASP A 156 -10.71 11.67 7.28
CA ASP A 156 -10.93 11.56 5.84
C ASP A 156 -9.67 12.00 5.06
N ALA A 157 -9.08 11.08 4.32
CA ALA A 157 -7.89 11.28 3.49
C ALA A 157 -8.19 11.33 1.98
N THR A 158 -9.47 11.39 1.58
CA THR A 158 -9.89 11.22 0.18
C THR A 158 -9.31 12.30 -0.73
N LYS A 159 -9.47 13.57 -0.34
CA LYS A 159 -8.94 14.73 -1.08
C LYS A 159 -7.66 15.30 -0.46
N CYS A 160 -7.50 15.20 0.87
CA CYS A 160 -6.36 15.74 1.61
C CYS A 160 -5.81 14.68 2.56
N GLY A 161 -4.66 14.10 2.24
CA GLY A 161 -4.01 13.10 3.09
C GLY A 161 -2.55 12.85 2.69
N ASN A 162 -1.90 11.91 3.35
CA ASN A 162 -0.53 11.49 3.03
C ASN A 162 -0.50 10.10 2.37
N PHE A 163 0.69 9.50 2.23
CA PHE A 163 0.85 8.20 1.58
C PHE A 163 0.18 7.03 2.32
N ALA A 164 -0.22 7.19 3.59
CA ALA A 164 -0.87 6.12 4.35
C ALA A 164 -2.22 5.69 3.74
N ARG A 165 -2.87 6.54 2.94
CA ARG A 165 -4.09 6.20 2.19
C ARG A 165 -3.93 5.08 1.17
N PHE A 166 -2.68 4.75 0.79
CA PHE A 166 -2.36 3.72 -0.19
C PHE A 166 -1.98 2.39 0.46
N ILE A 167 -2.11 2.25 1.79
CA ILE A 167 -1.86 0.98 2.46
C ILE A 167 -3.07 0.09 2.25
N ASN A 168 -2.88 -1.04 1.56
CA ASN A 168 -3.97 -1.94 1.20
C ASN A 168 -4.39 -2.87 2.35
N HIS A 169 -5.57 -3.46 2.18
CA HIS A 169 -6.03 -4.53 3.04
C HIS A 169 -5.29 -5.84 2.78
N SER A 170 -4.93 -6.56 3.85
CA SER A 170 -4.59 -7.98 3.78
C SER A 170 -5.24 -8.75 4.93
N CYS A 171 -5.71 -9.98 4.66
CA CYS A 171 -6.16 -10.92 5.68
C CYS A 171 -4.99 -11.53 6.48
N ASN A 172 -3.77 -11.49 5.93
CA ASN A 172 -2.53 -11.77 6.65
C ASN A 172 -1.61 -10.54 6.62
N PRO A 173 -1.89 -9.50 7.43
CA PRO A 173 -1.18 -8.23 7.34
C PRO A 173 0.14 -8.21 8.11
N ASN A 174 1.14 -7.49 7.57
CA ASN A 174 2.41 -7.23 8.25
C ASN A 174 2.37 -6.00 9.18
N CYS A 175 1.31 -5.18 9.13
CA CYS A 175 1.11 -4.02 10.00
C CYS A 175 -0.23 -4.05 10.76
N TYR A 176 -0.33 -3.21 11.79
CA TYR A 176 -1.56 -2.86 12.48
C TYR A 176 -1.67 -1.36 12.70
N ALA A 177 -2.90 -0.88 12.78
CA ALA A 177 -3.18 0.50 13.18
C ALA A 177 -3.42 0.59 14.69
N LYS A 178 -2.86 1.63 15.32
CA LYS A 178 -3.06 1.96 16.72
C LYS A 178 -3.47 3.43 16.83
N VAL A 179 -4.50 3.69 17.63
CA VAL A 179 -4.87 5.07 18.00
C VAL A 179 -4.00 5.48 19.19
N ILE A 180 -3.30 6.60 19.04
CA ILE A 180 -2.49 7.21 20.11
C ILE A 180 -3.00 8.63 20.37
N THR A 181 -2.80 9.12 21.59
CA THR A 181 -3.15 10.50 21.96
C THR A 181 -1.88 11.33 22.03
N VAL A 182 -1.78 12.37 21.20
CA VAL A 182 -0.67 13.32 21.17
C VAL A 182 -1.25 14.72 21.34
N GLU A 183 -0.78 15.48 22.34
CA GLU A 183 -1.26 16.85 22.61
C GLU A 183 -2.80 16.91 22.74
N SER A 184 -3.39 15.92 23.43
CA SER A 184 -4.85 15.78 23.58
C SER A 184 -5.64 15.55 22.29
N GLN A 185 -4.95 15.29 21.17
CA GLN A 185 -5.56 14.90 19.90
C GLN A 185 -5.30 13.42 19.63
N LYS A 186 -6.35 12.68 19.27
CA LYS A 186 -6.20 11.29 18.82
C LYS A 186 -5.67 11.26 17.40
N LYS A 187 -4.64 10.44 17.18
CA LYS A 187 -3.98 10.21 15.90
C LYS A 187 -3.95 8.71 15.62
N ILE A 188 -4.00 8.33 14.35
CA ILE A 188 -3.85 6.94 13.93
C ILE A 188 -2.42 6.75 13.44
N VAL A 189 -1.72 5.78 14.00
CA VAL A 189 -0.36 5.43 13.60
C VAL A 189 -0.31 3.96 13.20
N ILE A 190 0.36 3.69 12.09
CA ILE A 190 0.60 2.34 11.60
C ILE A 190 1.92 1.83 12.17
N TYR A 191 1.86 0.65 12.76
CA TYR A 191 3.00 -0.07 13.33
C TYR A 191 3.25 -1.36 12.57
N SER A 192 4.51 -1.75 12.44
CA SER A 192 4.90 -3.08 11.96
C SER A 192 4.62 -4.13 13.04
N LYS A 193 4.05 -5.28 12.64
CA LYS A 193 3.93 -6.49 13.48
C LYS A 193 5.18 -7.36 13.42
N GLN A 194 5.88 -7.28 12.30
CA GLN A 194 7.03 -8.12 11.98
C GLN A 194 8.08 -7.29 11.23
N HIS A 195 9.26 -7.86 11.04
CA HIS A 195 10.27 -7.24 10.20
C HIS A 195 9.77 -7.15 8.74
N ILE A 196 9.86 -5.96 8.14
CA ILE A 196 9.45 -5.68 6.76
C ILE A 196 10.70 -5.41 5.93
N ASN A 197 10.85 -6.15 4.84
CA ASN A 197 12.01 -6.02 3.97
C ASN A 197 11.87 -4.84 3.01
N VAL A 198 12.99 -4.43 2.40
CA VAL A 198 12.98 -3.45 1.32
C VAL A 198 12.15 -3.99 0.16
N ASN A 199 11.31 -3.12 -0.42
CA ASN A 199 10.35 -3.41 -1.48
C ASN A 199 9.20 -4.36 -1.09
N GLU A 200 8.98 -4.61 0.19
CA GLU A 200 7.79 -5.34 0.66
C GLU A 200 6.57 -4.39 0.76
N GLU A 201 5.39 -4.88 0.39
CA GLU A 201 4.14 -4.13 0.47
C GLU A 201 3.65 -4.06 1.92
N ILE A 202 3.31 -2.86 2.37
CA ILE A 202 2.77 -2.59 3.70
C ILE A 202 1.25 -2.80 3.62
N THR A 203 0.72 -3.62 4.52
CA THR A 203 -0.70 -3.99 4.55
C THR A 203 -1.24 -4.06 5.97
N TYR A 204 -2.53 -3.75 6.16
CA TYR A 204 -3.20 -3.91 7.45
C TYR A 204 -4.62 -4.46 7.31
N ASP A 205 -5.22 -4.91 8.41
CA ASP A 205 -6.63 -5.32 8.42
C ASP A 205 -7.54 -4.10 8.56
N TYR A 206 -8.41 -3.87 7.56
CA TYR A 206 -9.32 -2.72 7.54
C TYR A 206 -10.43 -2.83 8.58
N LYS A 207 -10.79 -4.07 8.99
CA LYS A 207 -11.84 -4.34 9.97
C LYS A 207 -13.15 -3.62 9.63
N PHE A 208 -13.60 -3.72 8.38
CA PHE A 208 -14.90 -3.19 8.01
C PHE A 208 -16.01 -3.87 8.82
N PRO A 209 -17.04 -3.10 9.23
CA PRO A 209 -18.20 -3.68 9.89
C PRO A 209 -18.88 -4.68 8.96
N ILE A 210 -19.45 -5.73 9.54
CA ILE A 210 -20.13 -6.77 8.77
C ILE A 210 -21.42 -6.17 8.21
N GLU A 211 -21.53 -6.16 6.89
CA GLU A 211 -22.71 -5.70 6.16
C GLU A 211 -23.22 -6.80 5.22
N ASP A 212 -24.46 -6.68 4.77
CA ASP A 212 -25.10 -7.62 3.85
C ASP A 212 -24.45 -7.56 2.46
N VAL A 213 -24.06 -6.36 2.02
CA VAL A 213 -23.38 -6.15 0.74
C VAL A 213 -21.91 -6.50 0.89
N LYS A 214 -21.53 -7.68 0.40
CA LYS A 214 -20.15 -8.18 0.52
C LYS A 214 -19.21 -7.52 -0.49
N ILE A 215 -18.09 -7.02 0.02
CA ILE A 215 -17.02 -6.46 -0.80
C ILE A 215 -15.93 -7.54 -0.97
N PRO A 216 -15.60 -7.95 -2.20
CA PRO A 216 -14.62 -9.01 -2.43
C PRO A 216 -13.21 -8.59 -1.98
N CYS A 217 -12.53 -9.47 -1.27
CA CYS A 217 -11.14 -9.28 -0.88
C CYS A 217 -10.19 -9.81 -1.97
N LEU A 218 -9.27 -8.96 -2.42
CA LEU A 218 -8.30 -9.27 -3.48
C LEU A 218 -6.86 -9.41 -2.93
N CYS A 219 -6.69 -9.63 -1.62
CA CYS A 219 -5.35 -9.63 -1.01
C CYS A 219 -4.46 -10.81 -1.41
N GLY A 220 -5.05 -11.91 -1.89
CA GLY A 220 -4.29 -13.08 -2.36
C GLY A 220 -3.60 -13.90 -1.27
N SER A 221 -3.87 -13.64 0.02
CA SER A 221 -3.32 -14.45 1.11
C SER A 221 -3.89 -15.87 1.12
N GLU A 222 -3.11 -16.87 1.53
CA GLU A 222 -3.56 -18.27 1.65
C GLU A 222 -4.82 -18.41 2.52
N ASN A 223 -4.85 -17.73 3.66
CA ASN A 223 -6.00 -17.73 4.59
C ASN A 223 -6.93 -16.52 4.37
N CYS A 224 -7.21 -16.16 3.11
CA CYS A 224 -8.10 -15.04 2.81
C CYS A 224 -9.54 -15.33 3.23
N ARG A 225 -10.21 -14.35 3.86
CA ARG A 225 -11.64 -14.41 4.23
C ARG A 225 -12.58 -14.40 3.01
N GLY A 226 -12.07 -14.02 1.83
CA GLY A 226 -12.86 -13.85 0.61
C GLY A 226 -13.58 -12.49 0.53
N THR A 227 -13.94 -11.88 1.66
CA THR A 227 -14.57 -10.55 1.74
C THR A 227 -13.84 -9.62 2.71
N LEU A 228 -14.01 -8.31 2.53
CA LEU A 228 -13.49 -7.28 3.44
C LEU A 228 -14.38 -7.08 4.68
N ASN A 229 -15.66 -7.40 4.54
CA ASN A 229 -16.75 -7.28 5.51
C ASN A 229 -17.61 -8.56 5.61
#